data_AF-A0A8J4UQ51-F1
#
_entry.id   AF-A0A8J4UQ51-F1
#
_cell.length_a   1.000
_cell.length_b   1.000
_cell.length_c   1.000
_cell.angle_alpha   90.00
_cell.angle_beta   90.00
_cell.angle_gamma   90.00
#
_symmetry.space_group_name_H-M   'P 1'
#
loop_
_entity.id
_entity.type
_entity.pdbx_description
1 polymer ?
#
loop_
_entity_poly.entity_id
_entity_poly.type
_entity_poly.pdbx_seq_one_letter_code
_entity_poly.pdbx_strand_id
1 'polypeptide(L)' 'PTPKVEWIKIGEKLSDRAMLKNFGKHLTIETVIEDDEGKYMCKAHNAHGEAVHYFHIVVE' A
#
# COMPACT_ATOMS: atom_id res chain seq x y z
N PRO A 1 -18.57 -0.84 11.43
CA PRO A 1 -17.72 -2.03 11.23
C PRO A 1 -16.27 -1.61 10.99
N THR A 2 -15.28 -2.33 11.52
CA THR A 2 -13.85 -2.00 11.30
C THR A 2 -13.50 -2.15 9.81
N PRO A 3 -12.88 -1.14 9.17
CA PRO A 3 -12.53 -1.22 7.76
C PRO A 3 -11.34 -2.16 7.53
N LYS A 4 -11.36 -2.84 6.39
CA LYS A 4 -10.20 -3.56 5.84
C LYS A 4 -9.37 -2.59 5.04
N VAL A 5 -8.04 -2.73 5.10
CA VAL A 5 -7.08 -1.89 4.38
C VAL A 5 -6.36 -2.72 3.33
N GLU A 6 -6.34 -2.21 2.11
CA GLU A 6 -5.66 -2.78 0.95
C GLU A 6 -4.62 -1.80 0.43
N TRP A 7 -3.47 -2.31 0.00
CA TRP A 7 -2.38 -1.54 -0.59
C TRP A 7 -2.16 -1.94 -2.04
N ILE A 8 -1.87 -0.96 -2.88
CA ILE A 8 -1.68 -1.15 -4.33
C ILE A 8 -0.54 -0.23 -4.80
N LYS A 9 0.39 -0.77 -5.60
CA LYS A 9 1.30 0.04 -6.42
C LYS A 9 0.57 0.37 -7.73
N ILE A 10 0.49 1.64 -8.11
CA ILE A 10 -0.32 2.08 -9.24
C ILE A 10 0.42 1.77 -10.54
N GLY A 11 -0.22 0.99 -11.42
CA GLY A 11 0.34 0.58 -12.71
C GLY A 11 1.22 -0.67 -12.64
N GLU A 12 1.53 -1.16 -11.45
CA GLU A 12 2.43 -2.28 -11.22
C GLU A 12 1.91 -3.18 -10.10
N LYS A 13 2.51 -4.36 -9.94
CA LYS A 13 2.23 -5.19 -8.76
C LYS A 13 3.02 -4.66 -7.58
N LEU A 14 2.47 -4.83 -6.38
CA LEU A 14 3.29 -4.70 -5.18
C LEU A 14 4.46 -5.68 -5.27
N SER A 15 5.64 -5.22 -4.86
CA SER A 15 6.86 -6.03 -4.79
C SER A 15 6.61 -7.31 -3.99
N ASP A 16 7.19 -8.43 -4.41
CA ASP A 16 7.12 -9.69 -3.64
C ASP A 16 7.80 -9.58 -2.26
N ARG A 17 8.63 -8.55 -2.08
CA ARG A 17 9.27 -8.19 -0.79
C ARG A 17 8.33 -7.41 0.14
N ALA A 18 7.15 -7.02 -0.32
CA ALA A 18 6.19 -6.27 0.46
C ALA A 18 5.55 -7.14 1.55
N MET A 19 5.64 -6.68 2.80
CA MET A 19 5.00 -7.32 3.94
C MET A 19 3.83 -6.48 4.45
N LEU A 20 2.64 -7.08 4.50
CA LEU A 20 1.47 -6.48 5.12
C LEU A 20 1.39 -6.87 6.60
N LYS A 21 1.52 -5.88 7.49
CA LYS A 21 1.43 -6.04 8.95
C LYS A 21 0.16 -5.34 9.47
N ASN A 22 -0.20 -5.61 10.73
CA ASN A 22 -1.34 -4.97 11.40
C ASN A 22 -2.65 -5.10 10.60
N PHE A 23 -3.00 -6.32 10.18
CA PHE A 23 -4.22 -6.61 9.40
C PHE A 23 -4.31 -5.78 8.09
N GLY A 24 -3.19 -5.60 7.39
CA GLY A 24 -3.11 -4.85 6.14
C GLY A 24 -2.96 -3.34 6.32
N LYS A 25 -2.97 -2.81 7.55
CA LYS A 25 -2.82 -1.37 7.79
C LYS A 25 -1.41 -0.86 7.54
N HIS A 26 -0.39 -1.70 7.70
CA HIS A 26 1.00 -1.32 7.48
C HIS A 26 1.57 -2.09 6.30
N LEU A 27 2.11 -1.36 5.32
CA LEU A 27 2.95 -1.89 4.25
C LEU A 27 4.41 -1.67 4.63
N THR A 28 5.22 -2.72 4.60
CA THR A 28 6.66 -2.65 4.91
C THR A 28 7.46 -3.27 3.77
N ILE A 29 8.49 -2.56 3.29
CA ILE A 29 9.52 -3.06 2.38
C ILE A 29 10.85 -2.73 3.05
N GLU A 30 11.61 -3.74 3.47
CA GLU A 30 12.80 -3.52 4.33
C GLU A 30 14.02 -3.07 3.50
N THR A 31 14.35 -3.82 2.45
CA THR A 31 15.42 -3.46 1.51
C THR A 31 14.81 -2.81 0.28
N VAL A 32 14.80 -1.47 0.21
CA VAL A 32 14.22 -0.71 -0.92
C VAL A 32 15.20 -0.67 -2.09
N ILE A 33 14.70 -0.82 -3.32
CA ILE A 33 15.44 -0.69 -4.58
C ILE A 33 14.69 0.26 -5.53
N GLU A 34 15.31 0.67 -6.64
CA GLU A 34 14.70 1.58 -7.63
C GLU A 34 13.33 1.09 -8.14
N ASP A 35 13.14 -0.23 -8.32
CA ASP A 35 11.85 -0.82 -8.72
C ASP A 35 10.74 -0.63 -7.68
N ASP A 36 11.04 -0.22 -6.44
CA ASP A 36 10.03 0.12 -5.44
C ASP A 36 9.59 1.60 -5.52
N GLU A 37 10.23 2.41 -6.37
CA GLU A 37 9.79 3.77 -6.65
C GLU A 37 8.40 3.77 -7.30
N GLY A 38 7.59 4.79 -6.98
CA GLY A 38 6.37 5.08 -7.73
C GLY A 38 5.20 5.50 -6.86
N LYS A 39 4.01 5.44 -7.46
CA LYS A 39 2.76 5.84 -6.81
C LYS A 39 2.12 4.66 -6.10
N TYR A 40 1.78 4.84 -4.84
CA TYR A 40 1.10 3.87 -4.02
C TYR A 40 -0.28 4.39 -3.62
N MET A 41 -1.20 3.48 -3.39
CA MET A 41 -2.54 3.79 -2.90
C MET A 41 -2.87 2.85 -1.74
N CYS A 42 -3.44 3.41 -0.68
CA CYS A 42 -4.14 2.62 0.33
C CYS A 42 -5.64 2.88 0.25
N LYS A 43 -6.42 1.81 0.37
CA LYS A 43 -7.88 1.87 0.39
C LYS A 43 -8.39 1.23 1.66
N ALA A 44 -9.13 2.01 2.46
CA ALA A 44 -9.84 1.52 3.64
C ALA A 44 -11.32 1.41 3.32
N HIS A 45 -11.93 0.23 3.49
CA HIS A 45 -13.34 0.02 3.13
C HIS A 45 -14.10 -0.82 4.16
N ASN A 46 -15.39 -0.51 4.33
CA ASN A 46 -16.35 -1.31 5.09
C ASN A 46 -17.76 -1.21 4.45
N ALA A 47 -18.77 -1.82 5.08
CA ALA A 47 -20.15 -1.81 4.56
C ALA A 47 -20.82 -0.42 4.45
N HIS A 48 -20.22 0.63 5.01
CA HIS A 48 -20.77 1.99 5.03
C HIS A 48 -20.03 2.94 4.08
N GLY A 49 -18.94 2.50 3.47
CA GLY A 49 -18.19 3.30 2.51
C GLY A 49 -16.71 2.97 2.46
N GLU A 50 -15.97 3.86 1.81
CA GLU A 50 -14.53 3.73 1.58
C GLU A 50 -13.82 5.09 1.66
N ALA A 51 -12.54 5.02 1.98
CA ALA A 51 -11.61 6.14 1.92
C ALA A 51 -10.33 5.69 1.20
N VAL A 52 -9.76 6.58 0.40
CA VAL A 52 -8.57 6.31 -0.41
C VAL A 52 -7.54 7.41 -0.18
N HIS A 53 -6.27 7.02 -0.09
CA HIS A 53 -5.16 7.96 -0.02
C HIS A 53 -4.01 7.49 -0.93
N TYR A 54 -3.29 8.47 -1.49
CA TYR A 54 -2.22 8.24 -2.46
C TYR A 54 -0.89 8.76 -1.92
N PHE A 55 0.18 8.03 -2.22
CA PHE A 55 1.55 8.36 -1.87
C PHE A 55 2.41 8.33 -3.12
N HIS A 56 3.43 9.20 -3.17
CA HIS A 56 4.49 9.11 -4.17
C HIS A 56 5.79 8.83 -3.42
N ILE A 57 6.36 7.65 -3.65
CA ILE A 57 7.63 7.21 -3.08
C ILE A 57 8.70 7.44 -4.14
N VAL A 58 9.84 7.98 -3.74
CA VAL A 58 11.03 8.22 -4.56
C VAL A 58 12.21 7.54 -3.86
N VAL A 59 13.07 6.88 -4.61
CA VAL A 59 14.25 6.16 -4.09
C VAL A 59 15.51 6.89 -4.58
N GLU A 60 16.44 7.19 -3.67
CA GLU A 60 17.72 7.86 -3.97
C GLU A 60 18.92 6.96 -3.61
#